data_AF-A0A528WGQ5-F1
#
_entry.id   AF-A0A528WGQ5-F1
#
_cell.length_a   1.000
_cell.length_b   1.000
_cell.length_c   1.000
_cell.angle_alpha   90.00
_cell.angle_beta   90.00
_cell.angle_gamma   90.00
#
_symmetry.space_group_name_H-M   'P 1'
#
loop_
_entity.id
_entity.type
_entity.pdbx_description
1 polymer ?
#
loop_
_entity_poly.entity_id
_entity_poly.type
_entity_poly.pdbx_seq_one_letter_code
_entity_poly.pdbx_strand_id
1 'polypeptide(L)'
;MNWSISFEPLVSWPLFGLVIVPLLLLALAGLWFRQRGSVLRFIALLALGGALLNPVFLDEEREALKSVVAVIVDRSQSQDIGDRTKQADDALAGLQQRLGRFKQFDVRVVEAGKS
;
A
#
# COMPACT_ATOMS: atom_id res chain seq x y z
N MET A 1 -6.11 10.55 2.94
CA MET A 1 -5.34 10.33 4.19
C MET A 1 -5.58 8.89 4.60
N ASN A 2 -4.63 8.02 4.30
CA ASN A 2 -4.63 6.64 4.78
C ASN A 2 -3.59 6.56 5.90
N TRP A 3 -4.04 6.71 7.14
CA TRP A 3 -3.18 6.53 8.31
C TRP A 3 -3.17 5.06 8.71
N SER A 4 -1.98 4.52 8.94
CA SER A 4 -1.82 3.18 9.51
C SER A 4 -0.87 3.22 10.69
N ILE A 5 -1.10 2.32 11.65
CA ILE A 5 -0.21 2.10 12.79
C ILE A 5 0.27 0.66 12.68
N SER A 6 1.57 0.47 12.48
CA SER A 6 2.22 -0.84 12.56
C SER A 6 3.05 -0.95 13.84
N PHE A 7 3.19 -2.17 14.35
CA PHE A 7 4.07 -2.48 15.46
C PHE A 7 5.19 -3.36 14.92
N GLU A 8 6.41 -2.84 14.97
CA GLU A 8 7.60 -3.51 14.41
C GLU A 8 8.63 -3.70 15.52
N PRO A 9 8.44 -4.67 16.43
CA PRO A 9 9.27 -4.76 17.62
C PRO A 9 10.75 -4.93 17.29
N LEU A 10 11.61 -4.27 18.06
CA LEU A 10 13.07 -4.30 17.87
C LEU A 10 13.68 -5.70 18.10
N VAL A 11 12.92 -6.60 18.71
CA VAL A 11 13.25 -8.00 18.96
C VAL A 11 12.11 -8.89 18.47
N SER A 12 12.37 -10.18 18.24
CA SER A 12 11.30 -11.09 17.81
C SER A 12 10.15 -11.16 18.84
N TRP A 13 8.92 -11.35 18.35
CA TRP A 13 7.72 -11.45 19.18
C TRP A 13 7.84 -12.44 20.35
N PRO A 14 8.41 -13.66 20.17
CA PRO A 14 8.61 -14.59 21.28
C PRO A 14 9.57 -14.04 22.36
N LEU A 15 10.68 -13.41 21.96
CA LEU A 15 11.64 -12.82 22.90
C LEU A 15 11.05 -11.63 23.65
N PHE A 16 10.28 -10.79 22.94
CA PHE A 16 9.54 -9.69 23.56
C PHE A 16 8.61 -10.22 24.67
N GLY A 17 7.78 -11.21 24.35
CA GLY A 17 6.87 -11.83 25.31
C GLY A 17 7.60 -12.48 26.49
N LEU A 18 8.68 -13.23 26.21
CA LEU A 18 9.49 -13.91 27.21
C LEU A 18 10.06 -12.95 28.27
N VAL A 19 10.43 -11.73 27.86
CA VAL A 19 11.02 -10.72 28.77
C VAL A 19 9.95 -9.85 29.42
N ILE A 20 9.02 -9.31 28.63
CA ILE A 20 8.08 -8.29 29.11
C ILE A 20 6.99 -8.88 30.00
N VAL A 21 6.47 -10.07 29.69
CA VAL A 21 5.39 -10.70 30.47
C VAL A 21 5.77 -10.94 31.94
N PRO A 22 6.89 -11.63 32.27
CA PRO A 22 7.24 -11.84 33.68
C PRO A 22 7.58 -10.54 34.41
N LEU A 23 8.23 -9.58 33.75
CA LEU A 23 8.50 -8.26 34.34
C LEU A 23 7.21 -7.51 34.65
N LEU A 24 6.21 -7.59 33.77
CA LEU A 24 4.91 -6.95 33.96
C LEU A 24 4.17 -7.57 35.15
N LEU A 25 4.18 -8.89 35.28
CA LEU A 25 3.60 -9.58 36.44
C LEU A 25 4.26 -9.15 37.75
N LEU A 26 5.59 -9.05 37.79
CA LEU A 26 6.33 -8.58 38.97
C LEU A 26 6.01 -7.11 39.30
N ALA A 27 5.91 -6.25 38.28
CA ALA A 27 5.56 -4.85 38.47
C ALA A 27 4.13 -4.70 39.02
N LEU A 28 3.17 -5.47 38.49
CA LEU A 28 1.79 -5.52 38.97
C LEU A 28 1.70 -6.04 40.41
N ALA A 29 2.43 -7.10 40.75
CA ALA A 29 2.52 -7.59 42.12
C ALA A 29 3.10 -6.52 43.07
N GLY A 30 4.15 -5.81 42.64
CA GLY A 30 4.73 -4.69 43.39
C GLY A 30 3.74 -3.55 43.64
N LEU A 31 2.89 -3.23 42.67
CA LEU A 31 1.80 -2.27 42.82
C LEU A 31 0.74 -2.78 43.81
N TRP A 32 0.34 -4.05 43.68
CA TRP A 32 -0.64 -4.69 44.56
C TRP A 32 -0.20 -4.68 46.03
N PHE A 33 1.06 -5.06 46.29
CA PHE A 33 1.65 -5.03 47.63
C PHE A 33 2.15 -3.65 48.06
N ARG A 34 1.90 -2.60 47.25
CA ARG A 34 2.26 -1.19 47.54
C ARG A 34 3.73 -1.00 47.91
N GLN A 35 4.61 -1.75 47.23
CA GLN A 35 6.05 -1.67 47.45
C GLN A 35 6.56 -0.27 47.10
N ARG A 36 7.54 0.23 47.86
CA ARG A 36 8.14 1.55 47.60
C ARG A 36 8.75 1.58 46.20
N GLY A 37 8.38 2.60 45.42
CA GLY A 37 8.82 2.77 44.04
C GLY A 37 8.15 1.86 43.00
N SER A 38 7.13 1.09 43.36
CA SER A 38 6.38 0.22 42.42
C SER A 38 5.78 0.98 41.24
N VAL A 39 5.20 2.17 41.48
CA VAL A 39 4.65 3.04 40.43
C VAL A 39 5.72 3.46 39.42
N LEU A 40 6.88 3.92 39.91
CA LEU A 40 7.99 4.32 39.03
C LEU A 40 8.51 3.13 38.20
N ARG A 41 8.66 1.95 38.81
CA ARG A 41 9.08 0.74 38.09
C ARG A 41 8.07 0.31 37.03
N PHE A 42 6.77 0.41 37.32
CA PHE A 42 5.72 0.10 36.36
C PHE A 42 5.74 1.05 35.17
N ILE A 43 5.83 2.37 35.42
CA ILE A 43 5.94 3.37 34.34
C ILE A 43 7.20 3.14 33.50
N ALA A 44 8.34 2.89 34.15
CA ALA A 44 9.59 2.61 33.45
C ALA A 44 9.48 1.35 32.57
N LEU A 45 8.82 0.29 33.06
CA LEU A 45 8.58 -0.91 32.29
C LEU A 45 7.65 -0.66 31.10
N LEU A 46 6.59 0.14 31.26
CA LEU A 46 5.72 0.53 30.15
C LEU A 46 6.46 1.35 29.10
N ALA A 47 7.32 2.29 29.52
CA ALA A 47 8.14 3.08 28.61
C ALA A 47 9.13 2.18 27.83
N LEU A 48 9.80 1.25 28.52
CA LEU A 48 10.70 0.27 27.90
C LEU A 48 9.94 -0.64 26.92
N GLY A 49 8.80 -1.20 27.34
CA GLY A 49 7.97 -2.07 26.50
C GLY A 49 7.45 -1.34 25.27
N GLY A 50 6.98 -0.09 25.42
CA GLY A 50 6.57 0.76 24.30
C GLY A 50 7.70 1.06 23.33
N ALA A 51 8.89 1.38 23.85
CA ALA A 51 10.07 1.60 23.02
C ALA A 51 10.48 0.33 22.23
N LEU A 52 10.41 -0.84 22.88
CA LEU A 52 10.73 -2.12 22.24
C LEU A 52 9.67 -2.57 21.24
N LEU A 53 8.40 -2.22 21.44
CA LEU A 53 7.31 -2.49 20.48
C LEU A 53 7.45 -1.67 19.19
N ASN A 54 8.12 -0.51 19.27
CA ASN A 54 8.41 0.37 18.14
C ASN A 54 7.16 0.64 17.25
N PRO A 55 6.17 1.40 17.77
CA PRO A 55 5.00 1.78 16.99
C PRO A 55 5.38 2.76 15.89
N VAL A 56 5.08 2.41 14.65
CA VAL A 56 5.34 3.23 13.47
C VAL A 56 4.02 3.82 12.99
N PHE A 57 3.95 5.15 12.96
CA PHE A 57 2.83 5.89 12.38
C PHE A 57 3.15 6.18 10.92
N LEU A 58 2.39 5.57 10.01
CA LEU A 58 2.58 5.72 8.57
C LEU A 58 1.48 6.61 8.01
N ASP A 59 1.88 7.71 7.37
CA ASP A 59 1.00 8.49 6.51
C ASP A 59 1.29 8.13 5.06
N GLU A 60 0.43 7.31 4.47
CA GLU A 60 0.55 6.94 3.06
C GLU A 60 -0.17 7.98 2.19
N GLU A 61 0.61 8.90 1.60
CA GLU A 61 0.16 9.72 0.48
C GLU A 61 0.17 8.89 -0.81
N ARG A 62 -0.95 8.21 -1.09
CA ARG A 62 -1.16 7.52 -2.37
C ARG A 62 -1.77 8.47 -3.39
N GLU A 63 -0.93 9.11 -4.20
CA GLU A 63 -1.41 9.66 -5.48
C GLU A 63 -1.78 8.50 -6.40
N ALA A 64 -3.04 8.43 -6.83
CA ALA A 64 -3.47 7.46 -7.82
C ALA A 64 -2.85 7.80 -9.18
N LEU A 65 -1.65 7.28 -9.43
CA LEU A 65 -0.99 7.37 -10.73
C LEU A 65 -1.91 6.79 -11.80
N LYS A 66 -2.24 7.60 -12.81
CA LYS A 66 -3.03 7.13 -13.96
C LYS A 66 -2.28 6.00 -14.66
N SER A 67 -2.98 4.90 -14.91
CA SER A 67 -2.41 3.78 -15.67
C SER A 67 -2.47 4.09 -17.16
N VAL A 68 -1.33 3.98 -17.86
CA VAL A 68 -1.27 4.25 -19.31
C VAL A 68 -1.76 3.03 -20.08
N VAL A 69 -2.72 3.24 -20.99
CA VAL A 69 -3.22 2.21 -21.90
C VAL A 69 -2.80 2.58 -23.32
N ALA A 70 -1.85 1.83 -23.90
CA ALA A 70 -1.43 2.03 -25.27
C ALA A 70 -2.36 1.25 -26.23
N VAL A 71 -2.94 1.95 -27.20
CA VAL A 71 -3.74 1.36 -28.28
C VAL A 71 -2.94 1.50 -29.58
N ILE A 72 -2.53 0.37 -30.14
CA ILE A 72 -1.74 0.32 -31.36
C ILE A 72 -2.67 0.00 -32.52
N VAL A 73 -2.73 0.88 -33.51
CA VAL A 73 -3.53 0.72 -34.72
C VAL A 73 -2.60 0.34 -35.85
N ASP A 74 -2.77 -0.88 -36.36
CA ASP A 74 -2.06 -1.32 -37.56
C ASP A 74 -2.61 -0.58 -38.79
N ARG A 75 -1.70 0.03 -39.56
CA ARG A 75 -1.94 0.75 -40.81
C ARG A 75 -1.07 0.19 -41.95
N SER A 76 -0.64 -1.07 -41.84
CA SER A 76 0.08 -1.77 -42.90
C SER A 76 -0.78 -1.95 -44.16
N GLN A 77 -0.15 -2.16 -45.33
CA GLN A 77 -0.84 -2.42 -46.61
C GLN A 77 -1.86 -3.57 -46.55
N SER A 78 -1.70 -4.50 -45.60
CA SER A 78 -2.64 -5.60 -45.40
C SER A 78 -4.03 -5.16 -44.88
N GLN A 79 -4.13 -3.92 -44.38
CA GLN A 79 -5.38 -3.31 -43.92
C GLN A 79 -6.21 -2.71 -45.05
N ASP A 80 -5.63 -2.44 -46.22
CA ASP A 80 -6.35 -1.91 -47.39
C ASP A 80 -7.25 -2.96 -48.07
N ILE A 81 -7.22 -4.21 -47.59
CA ILE A 81 -7.99 -5.31 -48.13
C ILE A 81 -9.43 -5.27 -47.59
N GLY A 82 -10.37 -4.93 -48.46
CA GLY A 82 -11.80 -4.89 -48.13
C GLY A 82 -12.12 -3.81 -47.10
N ASP A 83 -12.92 -4.15 -46.09
CA ASP A 83 -13.38 -3.20 -45.06
C ASP A 83 -12.49 -3.17 -43.80
N ARG A 84 -11.28 -3.74 -43.83
CA ARG A 84 -10.44 -3.91 -42.63
C ARG A 84 -10.05 -2.59 -41.97
N THR A 85 -9.61 -1.59 -42.75
CA THR A 85 -9.32 -0.25 -42.22
C THR A 85 -10.53 0.35 -41.49
N LYS A 86 -11.73 0.23 -42.08
CA LYS A 86 -12.97 0.74 -41.49
C LYS A 86 -13.31 -0.01 -40.19
N GLN A 87 -13.16 -1.34 -40.17
CA GLN A 87 -13.37 -2.15 -38.96
C GLN A 87 -12.38 -1.78 -37.84
N ALA A 88 -11.12 -1.49 -38.19
CA ALA A 88 -10.11 -1.04 -37.23
C ALA A 88 -10.45 0.34 -36.65
N ASP A 89 -10.94 1.27 -37.48
CA ASP A 89 -11.37 2.60 -37.05
C ASP A 89 -12.60 2.54 -36.13
N ASP A 90 -13.59 1.71 -36.49
CA ASP A 90 -14.79 1.50 -35.67
C ASP A 90 -14.43 0.86 -34.31
N ALA A 91 -13.48 -0.09 -34.30
CA ALA A 91 -12.98 -0.70 -33.07
C ALA A 91 -12.19 0.30 -32.20
N LEU A 92 -11.36 1.15 -32.81
CA LEU A 92 -10.62 2.21 -32.12
C LEU A 92 -11.58 3.17 -31.43
N ALA A 93 -12.62 3.64 -32.15
CA ALA A 93 -13.63 4.52 -31.59
C ALA A 93 -14.38 3.86 -30.41
N GLY A 94 -14.74 2.58 -30.54
CA GLY A 94 -15.35 1.81 -29.46
C GLY A 94 -14.46 1.66 -28.22
N LEU A 95 -13.15 1.44 -28.41
CA LEU A 95 -12.16 1.36 -27.33
C LEU A 95 -11.99 2.72 -26.63
N GLN A 96 -11.85 3.81 -27.39
CA GLN A 96 -11.74 5.16 -26.82
C GLN A 96 -12.98 5.52 -25.98
N GLN A 97 -14.18 5.20 -26.46
CA GLN A 97 -15.42 5.47 -25.72
C GLN A 97 -15.53 4.64 -24.43
N ARG A 98 -15.04 3.40 -24.43
CA ARG A 98 -15.05 2.52 -23.24
C ARG A 98 -14.01 2.96 -22.22
N LEU A 99 -12.79 3.21 -22.66
CA LEU A 99 -11.67 3.60 -21.80
C LEU A 99 -11.83 5.03 -21.26
N GLY A 100 -12.38 5.95 -22.06
CA GLY A 100 -12.63 7.35 -21.65
C GLY A 100 -13.64 7.50 -20.51
N ARG A 101 -14.43 6.46 -20.21
CA ARG A 101 -15.30 6.43 -19.02
C ARG A 101 -14.52 6.31 -17.70
N PHE A 102 -13.26 5.88 -17.77
CA PHE A 102 -12.42 5.64 -16.60
C PHE A 102 -11.33 6.72 -16.50
N LYS A 103 -11.48 7.63 -15.54
CA LYS A 103 -10.50 8.72 -15.31
C LYS A 103 -9.13 8.24 -14.82
N GLN A 104 -9.03 6.97 -14.40
CA GLN A 104 -7.76 6.35 -14.00
C GLN A 104 -6.87 5.97 -15.18
N PHE A 105 -7.36 6.01 -16.43
CA PHE A 105 -6.57 5.63 -17.60
C PHE A 105 -6.10 6.85 -18.40
N ASP A 106 -4.82 6.83 -18.80
CA ASP A 106 -4.25 7.71 -19.82
C ASP A 106 -4.14 6.91 -21.13
N VAL A 107 -5.08 7.12 -22.04
CA VAL A 107 -5.16 6.34 -23.30
C VAL A 107 -4.28 7.01 -24.35
N ARG A 108 -3.30 6.27 -24.87
CA ARG A 108 -2.38 6.76 -25.91
C ARG A 108 -2.55 5.92 -27.17
N VAL A 109 -2.92 6.57 -28.27
CA VAL A 109 -3.07 5.91 -29.56
C VAL A 109 -1.80 6.09 -30.37
N VAL A 110 -1.30 4.99 -30.93
CA VAL A 110 -0.14 4.97 -31.83
C VAL A 110 -0.53 4.24 -33.10
N GLU A 111 -0.35 4.88 -34.25
CA GLU A 111 -0.50 4.22 -35.54
C GLU A 111 0.85 3.61 -35.95
N ALA A 112 0.86 2.35 -36.34
CA ALA A 112 2.05 1.62 -36.78
C ALA A 112 1.86 1.12 -38.22
N GLY A 113 2.94 1.01 -38.99
CA GLY A 113 2.89 0.41 -40.34
C GLY A 113 2.57 1.37 -41.49
N LYS A 114 2.44 2.69 -41.25
CA LYS A 114 2.56 3.71 -42.31
C LYS A 114 4.03 3.79 -42.72
N SER A 115 4.37 3.24 -43.88
CA SER A 115 5.69 3.40 -44.54
C SER A 115 5.47 3.84 -45.97
#